data_AF-J9Y4N3-F1
#
_entry.id   AF-J9Y4N3-F1
#
_cell.length_a   1.000
_cell.length_b   1.000
_cell.length_c   1.000
_cell.angle_alpha   90.00
_cell.angle_beta   90.00
_cell.angle_gamma   90.00
#
_symmetry.space_group_name_H-M   'P 1'
#
loop_
_entity.id
_entity.type
_entity.pdbx_description
1 polymer ?
#
loop_
_entity_poly.entity_id
_entity_poly.type
_entity_poly.pdbx_seq_one_letter_code
_entity_poly.pdbx_strand_id
1 'polypeptide(L)'
;SGNLFHVAWQGNFEAWVQDPLHVRPIAHAIWDPHFGQPAIEAFTRGGALGPVNIAYSGVYQWWYTIGLRTNEDLYTGALFLLFLSAISLIAGWLHLQPKWKPSVSWFKNAESRLNHHLSGLFGVSSLA
;
A
#
# COMPACT_ATOMS: atom_id res chain seq x y z
N SER A 1 3.22 -0.21 0.06
CA SER A 1 3.98 0.17 1.26
C SER A 1 3.65 1.58 1.72
N GLY A 2 3.93 2.64 0.93
CA GLY A 2 3.69 4.03 1.33
C GLY A 2 2.27 4.37 1.83
N ASN A 3 1.22 3.95 1.13
CA ASN A 3 -0.17 4.19 1.57
C ASN A 3 -0.45 3.60 2.97
N LEU A 4 -0.06 2.34 3.20
CA LEU A 4 -0.21 1.68 4.50
C LEU A 4 0.57 2.43 5.58
N PHE A 5 1.83 2.79 5.27
CA PHE A 5 2.72 3.48 6.21
C PHE A 5 2.17 4.86 6.63
N HIS A 6 1.75 5.69 5.66
CA HIS A 6 1.21 7.01 5.97
C HIS A 6 -0.07 6.94 6.80
N VAL A 7 -0.95 5.97 6.52
CA VAL A 7 -2.17 5.78 7.30
C VAL A 7 -1.85 5.24 8.71
N ALA A 8 -0.93 4.29 8.83
CA ALA A 8 -0.50 3.76 10.14
C ALA A 8 0.17 4.83 11.01
N TRP A 9 0.93 5.73 10.40
CA TRP A 9 1.74 6.73 11.12
C TRP A 9 0.99 8.04 11.39
N GLN A 10 0.22 8.53 10.42
CA GLN A 10 -0.40 9.86 10.44
C GLN A 10 -1.91 9.83 10.23
N GLY A 11 -2.47 8.66 9.91
CA GLY A 11 -3.88 8.46 9.71
C GLY A 11 -4.65 8.29 11.02
N ASN A 12 -5.94 7.98 10.88
CA ASN A 12 -6.86 7.74 11.99
C ASN A 12 -7.56 6.38 11.84
N PHE A 13 -6.85 5.36 11.31
CA PHE A 13 -7.45 4.07 10.95
C PHE A 13 -8.18 3.40 12.12
N GLU A 14 -7.57 3.30 13.29
CA GLU A 14 -8.21 2.69 14.46
C GLU A 14 -9.47 3.44 14.90
N ALA A 15 -9.45 4.77 14.89
CA ALA A 15 -10.64 5.58 15.18
C ALA A 15 -11.72 5.40 14.10
N TRP A 16 -11.33 5.33 12.83
CA TRP A 16 -12.23 5.07 11.72
C TRP A 16 -12.87 3.68 11.79
N VAL A 17 -12.13 2.66 12.23
CA VAL A 17 -12.64 1.30 12.43
C VAL A 17 -13.76 1.27 13.48
N GLN A 18 -13.71 2.12 14.50
CA GLN A 18 -14.76 2.20 15.53
C GLN A 18 -16.04 2.88 15.02
N ASP A 19 -15.94 3.87 14.13
CA ASP A 19 -17.09 4.58 13.57
C ASP A 19 -16.87 4.96 12.09
N PRO A 20 -16.96 3.98 11.17
CA PRO A 20 -16.59 4.16 9.76
C PRO A 20 -17.58 5.03 8.98
N LEU A 21 -18.75 5.32 9.55
CA LEU A 21 -19.80 6.12 8.91
C LEU A 21 -19.63 7.62 9.16
N HIS A 22 -19.05 8.03 10.30
CA HIS A 22 -18.93 9.44 10.66
C HIS A 22 -17.49 9.93 10.72
N VAL A 23 -16.52 9.06 11.03
CA VAL A 23 -15.10 9.42 11.00
C VAL A 23 -14.65 9.53 9.55
N ARG A 24 -14.04 10.66 9.19
CA ARG A 24 -13.46 10.84 7.85
C ARG A 24 -12.04 10.26 7.82
N PRO A 25 -11.71 9.40 6.84
CA PRO A 25 -10.40 8.77 6.78
C PRO A 25 -9.31 9.78 6.42
N ILE A 26 -8.19 9.75 7.13
CA ILE A 26 -7.03 10.62 6.88
C ILE A 26 -6.03 9.92 5.96
N ALA A 27 -5.57 10.62 4.92
CA ALA A 27 -4.56 10.12 4.00
C ALA A 27 -3.14 10.22 4.61
N HIS A 28 -2.71 11.44 4.90
CA HIS A 28 -1.42 11.78 5.50
C HIS A 28 -1.45 13.23 6.02
N ALA A 29 -0.44 13.60 6.81
CA ALA A 29 -0.28 14.97 7.28
C ALA A 29 0.17 15.90 6.14
N ILE A 30 -0.22 17.17 6.23
CA ILE A 30 0.27 18.23 5.36
C ILE A 30 1.41 18.94 6.11
N TRP A 31 2.56 19.06 5.44
CA TRP A 31 3.68 19.86 5.90
C TRP A 31 4.05 20.86 4.81
N ASP A 32 3.53 22.09 4.91
CA ASP A 32 3.80 23.17 3.96
C ASP A 32 4.20 24.44 4.73
N PRO A 33 5.46 24.90 4.63
CA PRO A 33 5.94 26.08 5.35
C PRO A 33 5.30 27.39 4.87
N HIS A 34 4.58 27.39 3.75
CA HIS A 34 3.90 28.58 3.23
C HIS A 34 2.48 28.72 3.77
N PHE A 35 1.96 27.75 4.53
CA PHE A 35 0.64 27.85 5.12
C PHE A 35 0.60 28.97 6.17
N GLY A 36 -0.23 29.97 5.91
CA GLY A 36 -0.65 30.91 6.95
C GLY A 36 -1.57 30.23 7.96
N GLN A 37 -1.73 30.84 9.13
CA GLN A 37 -2.59 30.33 10.21
C GLN A 37 -4.02 29.94 9.75
N PRO A 38 -4.72 30.71 8.89
CA PRO A 38 -6.04 30.32 8.41
C PRO A 38 -6.05 29.01 7.61
N ALA A 39 -4.97 28.73 6.86
CA ALA A 39 -4.85 27.47 6.12
C ALA A 39 -4.57 26.31 7.09
N ILE A 40 -3.72 26.50 8.10
CA ILE A 40 -3.47 25.50 9.14
C ILE A 40 -4.78 25.09 9.81
N GLU A 41 -5.59 26.06 10.24
CA GLU A 41 -6.90 25.82 10.86
C GLU A 41 -7.87 25.15 9.87
N ALA A 42 -7.92 25.64 8.62
CA ALA A 42 -8.80 25.08 7.60
C ALA A 42 -8.46 23.64 7.24
N PHE A 43 -7.21 23.19 7.33
CA PHE A 43 -6.80 21.82 7.02
C PHE A 43 -6.67 20.92 8.25
N THR A 44 -6.73 21.47 9.46
CA THR A 44 -6.79 20.68 10.71
C THR A 44 -8.22 20.16 10.90
N ARG A 45 -8.52 19.00 10.29
CA ARG A 45 -9.87 18.40 10.25
C ARG A 45 -9.85 16.96 10.77
N GLY A 46 -11.03 16.39 10.99
CA GLY A 46 -11.19 14.96 11.27
C GLY A 46 -10.65 14.53 12.64
N GLY A 47 -10.60 15.45 13.61
CA GLY A 47 -10.07 15.19 14.95
C GLY A 47 -8.52 15.14 15.02
N ALA A 48 -7.83 15.51 13.93
CA ALA A 48 -6.37 15.56 13.89
C ALA A 48 -5.81 16.74 14.70
N LEU A 49 -4.59 16.58 15.21
CA LEU A 49 -3.84 17.61 15.94
C LEU A 49 -3.17 18.66 15.02
N GLY A 50 -3.27 18.49 13.70
CA GLY A 50 -2.70 19.40 12.72
C GLY A 50 -3.24 19.19 11.30
N PRO A 51 -2.69 19.91 10.31
CA PRO A 51 -3.16 19.87 8.93
C PRO A 51 -3.07 18.47 8.31
N VAL A 52 -4.17 17.99 7.72
CA VAL A 52 -4.25 16.65 7.11
C VAL A 52 -5.06 16.67 5.82
N ASN A 53 -4.81 15.69 4.95
CA ASN A 53 -5.65 15.40 3.80
C ASN A 53 -6.70 14.32 4.13
N ILE A 54 -7.93 14.51 3.67
CA ILE A 54 -8.97 13.46 3.72
C ILE A 54 -8.75 12.49 2.55
N ALA A 55 -8.77 11.19 2.84
CA ALA A 55 -8.59 10.15 1.85
C ALA A 55 -9.90 9.86 1.09
N TYR A 56 -9.83 9.80 -0.23
CA TYR A 56 -10.94 9.40 -1.11
C TYR A 56 -10.62 8.17 -1.98
N SER A 57 -9.49 7.51 -1.71
CA SER A 57 -9.03 6.34 -2.48
C SER A 57 -9.75 5.03 -2.15
N GLY A 58 -10.55 4.98 -1.08
CA GLY A 58 -11.26 3.77 -0.64
C GLY A 58 -10.40 2.76 0.13
N VAL A 59 -9.14 3.09 0.43
CA VAL A 59 -8.20 2.13 1.05
C VAL A 59 -8.58 1.74 2.47
N TYR A 60 -9.20 2.63 3.25
CA TYR A 60 -9.69 2.31 4.59
C TYR A 60 -10.78 1.23 4.54
N GLN A 61 -11.75 1.39 3.64
CA GLN A 61 -12.85 0.44 3.42
C GLN A 61 -12.31 -0.91 2.97
N TRP A 62 -11.37 -0.92 2.02
CA TRP A 62 -10.76 -2.15 1.54
C TRP A 62 -10.01 -2.89 2.64
N TRP A 63 -9.09 -2.22 3.34
CA TRP A 63 -8.27 -2.81 4.41
C TRP A 63 -9.11 -3.32 5.58
N TYR A 64 -10.16 -2.59 5.94
CA TYR A 64 -11.13 -3.03 6.92
C TYR A 64 -11.87 -4.29 6.47
N THR A 65 -12.29 -4.35 5.21
CA THR A 65 -13.03 -5.51 4.67
C THR A 65 -12.18 -6.78 4.66
N ILE A 66 -10.88 -6.67 4.37
CA ILE A 66 -9.94 -7.81 4.37
C ILE A 66 -9.38 -8.14 5.77
N GLY A 67 -9.85 -7.47 6.82
CA GLY A 67 -9.60 -7.87 8.22
C GLY A 67 -8.60 -7.03 9.01
N LEU A 68 -7.99 -5.97 8.45
CA LEU A 68 -7.06 -5.12 9.21
C LEU A 68 -7.84 -4.25 10.21
N ARG A 69 -7.33 -4.11 11.44
CA ARG A 69 -8.02 -3.37 12.52
C ARG A 69 -7.13 -2.36 13.23
N THR A 70 -5.82 -2.60 13.26
CA THR A 70 -4.86 -1.79 14.02
C THR A 70 -3.85 -1.09 13.12
N ASN A 71 -3.21 -0.06 13.65
CA ASN A 71 -2.07 0.56 12.97
C ASN A 71 -0.87 -0.41 12.88
N GLU A 72 -0.76 -1.36 13.81
CA GLU A 72 0.26 -2.42 13.76
C GLU A 72 0.07 -3.35 12.55
N ASP A 73 -1.18 -3.72 12.23
CA ASP A 73 -1.50 -4.50 11.03
C ASP A 73 -1.02 -3.77 9.75
N LEU A 74 -1.34 -2.47 9.66
CA LEU A 74 -0.95 -1.63 8.53
C LEU A 74 0.57 -1.48 8.45
N TYR A 75 1.24 -1.26 9.58
CA TYR A 75 2.69 -1.08 9.66
C TYR A 75 3.43 -2.36 9.25
N THR A 76 2.99 -3.52 9.75
CA THR A 76 3.52 -4.84 9.35
C THR A 76 3.34 -5.07 7.85
N GLY A 77 2.16 -4.77 7.30
CA GLY A 77 1.91 -4.84 5.86
C GLY A 77 2.80 -3.89 5.04
N ALA A 78 3.07 -2.69 5.57
CA ALA A 78 3.96 -1.72 4.92
C ALA A 78 5.41 -2.25 4.82
N LEU A 79 5.93 -2.85 5.90
CA LEU A 79 7.25 -3.47 5.94
C LEU A 79 7.34 -4.71 5.04
N PHE A 80 6.32 -5.56 5.05
CA PHE A 80 6.25 -6.73 4.18
C PHE A 80 6.35 -6.33 2.69
N LEU A 81 5.58 -5.32 2.27
CA LEU A 81 5.64 -4.81 0.89
C LEU A 81 6.98 -4.14 0.56
N LEU A 82 7.63 -3.49 1.53
CA LEU A 82 8.96 -2.91 1.34
C LEU A 82 9.99 -4.03 1.11
N PHE A 83 9.93 -5.10 1.90
CA PHE A 83 10.78 -6.27 1.74
C PHE A 83 10.55 -6.98 0.40
N LEU A 84 9.30 -7.19 -0.02
CA LEU A 84 8.97 -7.73 -1.35
C LEU A 84 9.48 -6.85 -2.49
N SER A 85 9.44 -5.52 -2.33
CA SER A 85 10.03 -4.59 -3.31
C SER A 85 11.54 -4.77 -3.40
N ALA A 86 12.24 -4.92 -2.27
CA ALA A 86 13.67 -5.18 -2.26
C ALA A 86 14.02 -6.53 -2.94
N ILE A 87 13.26 -7.59 -2.67
CA ILE A 87 13.41 -8.88 -3.36
C ILE A 87 13.23 -8.70 -4.87
N SER A 88 12.19 -7.98 -5.31
CA SER A 88 11.91 -7.76 -6.73
C SER A 88 13.05 -7.00 -7.44
N LEU A 89 13.63 -6.00 -6.78
CA LEU A 89 14.79 -5.25 -7.30
C LEU A 89 16.03 -6.14 -7.41
N ILE A 90 16.31 -6.94 -6.38
CA ILE A 90 17.43 -7.90 -6.39
C ILE A 90 17.21 -8.95 -7.48
N ALA A 91 16.00 -9.47 -7.63
CA ALA A 91 15.65 -10.43 -8.68
C ALA A 91 15.85 -9.82 -10.07
N GLY A 92 15.45 -8.56 -10.28
CA GLY A 92 15.69 -7.84 -11.53
C GLY A 92 17.18 -7.71 -11.84
N TRP A 93 17.97 -7.24 -10.86
CA TRP A 93 19.43 -7.16 -10.99
C TRP A 93 20.09 -8.53 -11.24
N LEU A 94 19.61 -9.58 -10.56
CA LEU A 94 20.13 -10.94 -10.69
C LEU A 94 19.94 -11.48 -12.11
N HIS A 95 18.76 -11.30 -12.70
CA HIS A 95 18.45 -11.76 -14.06
C HIS A 95 19.14 -10.95 -15.16
N LEU A 96 19.86 -9.88 -14.79
CA LEU A 96 20.79 -9.18 -15.70
C LEU A 96 22.22 -9.76 -15.65
N GLN A 97 22.57 -10.54 -14.61
CA GLN A 97 23.89 -11.14 -14.50
C GLN A 97 24.08 -12.22 -15.57
N PRO A 98 25.28 -12.35 -16.18
CA PRO A 98 25.51 -13.27 -17.30
C PRO A 98 25.07 -14.72 -17.05
N LYS A 99 25.24 -15.20 -15.81
CA LYS A 99 24.87 -16.57 -15.41
C LYS A 99 23.35 -16.81 -15.40
N TRP A 100 22.55 -15.79 -15.15
CA TRP A 100 21.10 -15.91 -14.92
C TRP A 100 20.26 -15.23 -15.99
N LYS A 101 20.90 -14.68 -17.03
CA LYS A 101 20.24 -14.00 -18.14
C LYS A 101 19.36 -14.99 -18.92
N PRO A 102 18.03 -14.77 -19.01
CA PRO A 102 17.17 -15.66 -19.76
C PRO A 102 17.46 -15.61 -21.27
N SER A 103 17.31 -16.74 -21.94
CA SER A 103 17.46 -16.83 -23.40
C SER A 103 16.23 -16.27 -24.13
N VAL A 104 16.37 -15.97 -25.42
CA VAL A 104 15.24 -15.51 -26.25
C VAL A 104 14.15 -16.58 -26.36
N SER A 105 14.51 -17.87 -26.40
CA SER A 105 13.53 -18.96 -26.45
C SER A 105 12.70 -19.05 -25.16
N TRP A 106 13.27 -18.73 -24.00
CA TRP A 106 12.53 -18.65 -22.73
C TRP A 106 11.42 -17.59 -22.80
N PHE A 107 11.73 -16.38 -23.29
CA PHE A 107 10.75 -15.30 -23.42
C PHE A 107 9.63 -15.61 -24.43
N LYS A 108 9.92 -16.43 -25.45
CA LYS A 108 8.98 -16.82 -26.52
C LYS A 108 8.12 -18.03 -26.17
N ASN A 109 8.34 -18.69 -25.03
CA ASN A 109 7.53 -19.84 -24.62
C ASN A 109 6.17 -19.39 -24.06
N ALA A 110 5.22 -19.14 -24.96
CA ALA A 110 3.89 -18.65 -24.62
C ALA A 110 3.04 -19.69 -23.88
N GLU A 111 3.11 -20.96 -24.27
CA GLU A 111 2.35 -22.04 -23.64
C GLU A 111 2.75 -22.23 -22.17
N SER A 112 4.05 -22.32 -21.89
CA SER A 112 4.53 -22.41 -20.52
C SER A 112 4.12 -21.18 -19.70
N ARG A 113 4.29 -19.97 -20.23
CA ARG A 113 3.88 -18.74 -19.53
C ARG A 113 2.36 -18.73 -19.26
N LEU A 114 1.55 -19.13 -20.22
CA LEU A 114 0.10 -19.19 -20.07
C LEU A 114 -0.30 -20.17 -18.97
N ASN A 115 0.26 -21.38 -18.97
CA ASN A 115 -0.05 -22.39 -17.96
C ASN A 115 0.34 -21.92 -16.57
N HIS A 116 1.57 -21.41 -16.38
CA HIS A 116 2.02 -20.90 -15.08
C HIS A 116 1.21 -19.68 -14.61
N HIS A 117 0.75 -18.83 -15.52
CA HIS A 117 -0.06 -17.67 -15.16
C HIS A 117 -1.50 -18.07 -14.81
N LEU A 118 -2.14 -18.93 -15.60
CA LEU A 118 -3.52 -19.34 -15.35
C LEU A 118 -3.62 -20.21 -14.09
N SER A 119 -2.81 -21.27 -13.98
CA SER A 119 -2.89 -22.19 -12.85
C SER A 119 -2.20 -21.63 -11.61
N GLY A 120 -1.01 -21.07 -11.77
CA GLY A 120 -0.21 -20.55 -10.66
C GLY A 120 -0.64 -19.14 -10.26
N LEU A 121 -0.34 -18.15 -11.11
CA LEU A 121 -0.55 -16.74 -10.75
C LEU A 121 -2.01 -16.41 -10.45
N PHE A 122 -2.98 -16.90 -11.23
CA PHE A 122 -4.40 -16.64 -10.98
C PHE A 122 -5.03 -17.72 -10.09
N GLY A 123 -4.87 -18.99 -10.45
CA GLY A 123 -5.49 -20.10 -9.73
C GLY A 123 -5.04 -20.20 -8.27
N VAL A 124 -3.73 -20.37 -8.03
CA VAL A 124 -3.20 -20.49 -6.66
C VAL A 124 -3.41 -19.22 -5.86
N SER A 125 -3.22 -18.02 -6.44
CA SER A 125 -3.44 -16.77 -5.70
C SER A 125 -4.90 -16.50 -5.35
N SER A 126 -5.86 -17.00 -6.13
CA SER A 126 -7.29 -16.88 -5.80
C SER A 126 -7.73 -17.87 -4.71
N LEU A 127 -6.99 -18.97 -4.54
CA LEU A 127 -7.28 -19.99 -3.55
C LEU A 127 -6.71 -19.64 -2.17
N ALA A 128 -5.55 -18.97 -2.14
CA ALA A 128 -4.88 -18.51 -0.92
C ALA A 128 -5.62 -17.32 -0.28
#